data_AF-A0A140B471-F1
#
_entry.id   AF-A0A140B471-F1
#
_cell.length_a   1.000
_cell.length_b   1.000
_cell.length_c   1.000
_cell.angle_alpha   90.00
_cell.angle_beta   90.00
_cell.angle_gamma   90.00
#
_symmetry.space_group_name_H-M   'P 1'
#
loop_
_entity.id
_entity.type
_entity.pdbx_description
1 polymer ?
#
loop_
_entity_poly.entity_id
_entity_poly.type
_entity_poly.pdbx_seq_one_letter_code
_entity_poly.pdbx_strand_id
1 'polypeptide(L)' 'MSKNIGTLGYNYDNDRIGILNDMDLWQDDGLHCGETLEVFINDEWKIDRLEMTWDKVWYLVVSGLKGNQLEGIKIRR' A
#
# COMPACT_ATOMS: atom_id res chain seq x y z
N MET A 1 13.07 2.55 -16.80
CA MET A 1 13.18 1.84 -15.51
C MET A 1 11.93 0.99 -15.37
N SER A 2 12.07 -0.31 -15.13
CA SER A 2 10.93 -1.17 -14.83
C SER A 2 10.31 -0.70 -13.51
N LYS A 3 9.02 -0.40 -13.50
CA LYS A 3 8.31 -0.09 -12.25
C LYS A 3 8.29 -1.36 -11.41
N ASN A 4 8.63 -1.26 -10.12
CA ASN A 4 8.52 -2.39 -9.22
C ASN A 4 7.05 -2.59 -8.90
N ILE A 5 6.50 -3.74 -9.31
CA ILE A 5 5.13 -4.14 -9.00
C ILE A 5 5.15 -4.95 -7.70
N GLY A 6 4.15 -4.73 -6.87
CA GLY A 6 3.94 -5.50 -5.65
C GLY A 6 2.49 -5.43 -5.20
N THR A 7 2.22 -5.94 -4.01
CA THR A 7 0.93 -5.81 -3.33
C THR A 7 1.10 -5.16 -1.96
N LEU A 8 0.11 -4.39 -1.52
CA LEU A 8 0.09 -3.90 -0.15
C LEU A 8 -0.20 -5.07 0.80
N GLY A 9 0.52 -5.11 1.92
CA GLY A 9 0.27 -6.06 3.00
C GLY A 9 0.44 -5.39 4.35
N TYR A 10 -0.37 -5.77 5.33
CA TYR A 10 -0.23 -5.28 6.70
C TYR A 10 0.81 -6.11 7.49
N ASN A 11 1.86 -5.45 7.94
CA ASN A 11 2.92 -6.04 8.75
C ASN A 11 2.59 -5.92 10.24
N TYR A 12 2.22 -7.06 10.85
CA TYR A 12 1.86 -7.14 12.26
C TYR A 12 3.05 -6.92 13.21
N ASP A 13 4.29 -7.09 12.75
CA ASP A 13 5.47 -6.92 13.60
C ASP A 13 5.78 -5.45 13.88
N ASN A 14 5.38 -4.54 12.97
CA ASN A 14 5.70 -3.12 13.07
C ASN A 14 4.51 -2.16 12.92
N ASP A 15 3.28 -2.66 12.79
CA ASP A 15 2.04 -1.85 12.72
C ASP A 15 2.00 -0.96 11.46
N ARG A 16 2.54 -1.45 10.32
CA ARG A 16 2.64 -0.70 9.05
C ARG A 16 2.06 -1.45 7.85
N ILE A 17 1.74 -0.69 6.81
CA ILE A 17 1.54 -1.22 5.47
C ILE A 17 2.89 -1.31 4.78
N GLY A 18 3.25 -2.50 4.29
CA GLY A 18 4.43 -2.74 3.46
C GLY A 18 4.05 -3.14 2.03
N ILE A 19 5.06 -3.51 1.26
CA ILE A 19 4.96 -3.99 -0.12
C ILE A 19 5.51 -5.41 -0.20
N LEU A 20 4.68 -6.34 -0.65
CA LEU A 20 5.03 -7.73 -0.93
C LEU A 20 5.37 -7.91 -2.42
N ASN A 21 6.31 -8.81 -2.71
CA ASN A 21 6.55 -9.30 -4.08
C ASN A 21 5.62 -10.48 -4.44
N ASP A 22 5.75 -10.98 -5.67
CA ASP A 22 4.96 -12.13 -6.17
C ASP A 22 5.20 -13.45 -5.40
N MET A 23 6.17 -13.49 -4.48
CA MET A 23 6.46 -14.63 -3.60
C MET A 23 6.04 -14.36 -2.15
N ASP A 24 5.22 -13.33 -1.91
CA ASP A 24 4.78 -12.87 -0.58
C ASP A 24 5.94 -12.52 0.38
N LEU A 25 7.07 -12.07 -0.17
CA LEU A 25 8.21 -11.57 0.61
C LEU A 25 8.22 -10.04 0.62
N TRP A 26 8.58 -9.43 1.75
CA TRP A 26 8.72 -7.97 1.89
C TRP A 26 9.79 -7.42 0.93
N GLN A 27 9.36 -6.54 0.02
CA GLN A 27 10.25 -5.63 -0.71
C GLN A 27 10.54 -4.38 0.13
N ASP A 28 9.50 -3.93 0.84
CA ASP A 28 9.50 -2.84 1.80
C ASP A 28 8.57 -3.29 2.93
N ASP A 29 9.06 -3.38 4.15
CA ASP A 29 8.31 -3.93 5.27
C ASP A 29 7.51 -2.87 6.04
N GLY A 30 7.56 -1.59 5.62
CA GLY A 30 6.88 -0.52 6.33
C GLY A 30 6.95 0.85 5.69
N LEU A 31 5.94 1.19 4.90
CA LEU A 31 5.73 2.51 4.32
C LEU A 31 5.43 3.57 5.40
N HIS A 32 5.68 4.82 5.03
CA HIS A 32 5.45 6.01 5.83
C HIS A 32 4.28 6.86 5.29
N CYS A 33 3.67 7.63 6.19
CA CYS A 33 2.70 8.66 5.82
C CYS A 33 3.32 9.63 4.82
N GLY A 34 2.53 10.01 3.81
CA GLY A 34 2.95 10.93 2.76
C GLY A 34 3.53 10.24 1.52
N GLU A 35 3.85 8.94 1.60
CA GLU A 35 4.34 8.19 0.45
C GLU A 35 3.26 8.04 -0.62
N THR A 36 3.65 8.32 -1.87
CA THR A 36 2.78 8.27 -3.04
C THR A 36 3.12 7.06 -3.90
N LEU A 37 2.10 6.32 -4.33
CA LEU A 37 2.22 5.12 -5.16
C LEU A 37 1.07 5.05 -6.17
N GLU A 38 1.25 4.28 -7.24
CA GLU A 38 0.15 3.96 -8.14
C GLU A 38 -0.55 2.68 -7.66
N VAL A 39 -1.84 2.76 -7.36
CA VAL A 39 -2.70 1.65 -6.93
C VAL A 39 -3.57 1.18 -8.08
N PHE A 40 -3.80 -0.13 -8.19
CA PHE A 40 -4.63 -0.71 -9.25
C PHE A 40 -6.07 -0.88 -8.75
N ILE A 41 -6.98 -0.04 -9.25
CA ILE A 41 -8.39 0.00 -8.83
C ILE A 41 -9.27 0.16 -10.06
N ASN A 42 -10.31 -0.66 -10.18
CA ASN A 42 -11.25 -0.66 -11.33
C ASN A 42 -10.51 -0.76 -12.68
N ASP A 43 -9.58 -1.71 -12.80
CA ASP A 43 -8.76 -1.97 -13.99
C ASP A 43 -7.85 -0.82 -14.45
N GLU A 44 -7.60 0.16 -13.58
CA GLU A 44 -6.77 1.33 -13.87
C GLU A 44 -5.71 1.56 -12.78
N TRP A 45 -4.56 2.09 -13.19
CA TRP A 45 -3.53 2.59 -12.27
C TRP A 45 -3.84 4.04 -11.89
N LYS A 46 -3.97 4.31 -10.59
CA LYS A 46 -4.28 5.65 -10.05
C LYS A 46 -3.23 6.05 -9.04
N ILE A 47 -2.77 7.29 -9.10
CA ILE A 47 -1.87 7.84 -8.09
C ILE A 47 -2.68 8.05 -6.81
N ASP A 48 -2.14 7.55 -5.70
CA ASP A 48 -2.72 7.72 -4.38
C ASP A 48 -1.61 7.95 -3.34
N ARG A 49 -1.99 8.46 -2.17
CA ARG A 49 -1.09 8.74 -1.05
C ARG A 49 -1.51 7.95 0.16
N LEU A 50 -0.57 7.25 0.76
CA LEU A 50 -0.79 6.50 2.00
C LEU A 50 -0.65 7.45 3.21
N GLU A 51 -1.60 7.34 4.13
CA GLU A 51 -1.63 8.08 5.39
C GLU A 51 -2.13 7.16 6.52
N MET A 52 -2.01 7.62 7.76
CA MET A 52 -2.54 6.94 8.93
C MET A 52 -3.32 7.93 9.80
N THR A 53 -4.46 7.48 10.30
CA THR A 53 -5.29 8.26 11.23
C THR A 53 -4.72 8.25 12.66
N TRP A 54 -5.28 9.09 13.53
CA TRP A 54 -4.90 9.13 14.95
C TRP A 54 -5.23 7.84 15.72
N ASP A 55 -6.27 7.11 15.28
CA ASP A 55 -6.65 5.79 15.80
C ASP A 55 -5.89 4.62 15.12
N LYS A 56 -4.76 4.92 14.46
CA LYS A 56 -3.85 3.96 13.82
C LYS A 56 -4.47 3.13 12.70
N VAL A 57 -5.39 3.72 11.94
CA VAL A 57 -5.94 3.07 10.73
C VAL A 57 -5.21 3.63 9.52
N TRP A 58 -4.53 2.74 8.79
CA TRP A 58 -3.93 3.07 7.50
C TRP A 58 -4.99 3.26 6.43
N TYR A 59 -4.81 4.26 5.57
CA TYR A 59 -5.73 4.58 4.49
C TYR A 59 -5.05 5.24 3.30
N LEU A 60 -5.69 5.10 2.14
CA LEU A 60 -5.34 5.78 0.91
C LEU A 60 -6.22 7.04 0.74
N VAL A 61 -5.59 8.19 0.52
CA VAL A 61 -6.27 9.50 0.55
C VAL A 61 -7.24 9.70 -0.60
N VAL A 62 -6.87 9.31 -1.82
CA VAL A 62 -7.64 9.58 -3.04
C VAL A 62 -8.74 8.55 -3.23
N SER A 63 -8.43 7.27 -3.09
CA SER A 63 -9.39 6.16 -3.22
C SER A 63 -10.29 5.99 -2.00
N GLY A 64 -9.85 6.45 -0.82
CA GLY A 64 -10.58 6.30 0.45
C GLY A 64 -10.58 4.88 1.02
N LEU A 65 -9.81 3.96 0.43
CA LEU A 65 -9.66 2.60 0.94
C LEU A 65 -8.88 2.62 2.25
N LYS A 66 -9.28 1.77 3.21
CA LYS A 66 -8.71 1.78 4.56
C LYS A 66 -8.67 0.41 5.23
N GLY A 67 -7.76 0.25 6.18
CA GLY A 67 -7.59 -0.98 6.97
C GLY A 67 -7.49 -2.21 6.07
N ASN A 68 -8.32 -3.22 6.34
CA ASN A 68 -8.31 -4.50 5.61
C ASN A 68 -8.61 -4.37 4.11
N GLN A 69 -9.17 -3.24 3.64
CA GLN A 69 -9.38 -3.02 2.21
C GLN A 69 -8.06 -2.83 1.45
N LEU A 70 -6.97 -2.50 2.15
CA LEU A 70 -5.65 -2.29 1.57
C LEU A 70 -4.95 -3.61 1.22
N GLU A 71 -5.28 -4.69 1.92
CA GLU A 71 -4.61 -5.98 1.78
C GLU A 71 -4.74 -6.52 0.34
N GLY A 72 -3.60 -6.88 -0.26
CA GLY A 72 -3.55 -7.46 -1.60
C GLY A 72 -3.78 -6.46 -2.75
N ILE A 73 -3.98 -5.17 -2.48
CA ILE A 73 -4.05 -4.15 -3.55
C ILE A 73 -2.73 -4.17 -4.32
N LYS A 74 -2.82 -4.35 -5.64
CA LYS A 74 -1.65 -4.23 -6.51
C LYS A 74 -1.18 -2.79 -6.59
N ILE A 75 0.12 -2.59 -6.48
CA ILE A 75 0.78 -1.30 -6.54
C ILE A 75 1.93 -1.33 -7.53
N ARG A 76 2.37 -0.16 -7.98
CA ARG A 76 3.64 -0.01 -8.68
C ARG A 76 4.35 1.29 -8.29
N ARG A 77 5.68 1.23 -8.26
CA ARG A 77 6.58 2.35 -7.94
C ARG A 77 7.65 2.53 -9.00
#